data_AF-A0A7S2D868-F1
#
_entry.id   AF-A0A7S2D868-F1
#
_cell.length_a   1.000
_cell.length_b   1.000
_cell.length_c   1.000
_cell.angle_alpha   90.00
_cell.angle_beta   90.00
_cell.angle_gamma   90.00
#
_symmetry.space_group_name_H-M   'P 1'
#
loop_
_entity.id
_entity.type
_entity.pdbx_description
1 polymer ?
#
loop_
_entity_poly.entity_id
_entity_poly.type
_entity_poly.pdbx_seq_one_letter_code
_entity_poly.pdbx_strand_id
1 'polypeptide(L)'
;MNASRLVTEKKSLDEQFLELKTQHEDLKRNKGALEQELQTARGSETNGRDDASRIGELEMALTKKERETGALLVKEKKLKGLLRQQRDSLARLKEEQASERLAREKNALEQRGDLIEELQTELRVRGDAMREVEESLEAMRATTKLSERAVNDMEKQLANKTAALGVSEKHAETLQAALDAAVSKAGQ
;
A
#
# COMPACT_ATOMS: atom_id res chain seq x y z
N MET A 1 3.41 -1.79 26.73
CA MET A 1 2.20 -2.52 27.20
C MET A 1 1.60 -3.24 26.01
N ASN A 2 1.17 -4.50 26.14
CA ASN A 2 0.68 -5.30 25.00
C ASN A 2 -0.83 -5.03 24.77
N ALA A 3 -1.24 -4.77 23.52
CA ALA A 3 -2.63 -4.48 23.14
C ALA A 3 -3.62 -5.55 23.65
N SER A 4 -3.22 -6.82 23.55
CA SER A 4 -4.03 -7.96 24.01
C SER A 4 -4.29 -7.90 25.51
N ARG A 5 -3.32 -7.42 26.30
CA ARG A 5 -3.47 -7.29 27.76
C ARG A 5 -4.48 -6.20 28.12
N LEU A 6 -4.41 -5.04 27.46
CA LEU A 6 -5.37 -3.95 27.68
C LEU A 6 -6.80 -4.33 27.29
N VAL A 7 -6.97 -5.11 26.21
CA VAL A 7 -8.28 -5.61 25.80
C VAL A 7 -8.85 -6.59 26.82
N THR A 8 -8.03 -7.52 27.33
CA THR A 8 -8.46 -8.47 28.37
C THR A 8 -8.77 -7.77 29.69
N GLU A 9 -7.93 -6.83 30.11
CA GLU A 9 -8.17 -6.02 31.32
C GLU A 9 -9.45 -5.19 31.19
N LYS A 10 -9.71 -4.56 30.05
CA LYS A 10 -10.96 -3.84 29.80
C LYS A 10 -12.18 -4.76 29.91
N LYS A 11 -12.14 -5.94 29.28
CA LYS A 11 -13.26 -6.92 29.34
C LYS A 11 -13.56 -7.33 30.78
N SER A 12 -12.52 -7.63 31.55
CA SER A 12 -12.68 -7.99 32.97
C SER A 12 -13.27 -6.84 33.79
N LEU A 13 -12.87 -5.59 33.53
CA LEU A 13 -13.47 -4.43 34.20
C LEU A 13 -14.93 -4.18 33.79
N ASP A 14 -15.28 -4.40 32.52
CA ASP A 14 -16.65 -4.29 32.03
C ASP A 14 -17.55 -5.35 32.71
N GLU A 15 -17.06 -6.58 32.89
CA GLU A 15 -17.75 -7.66 33.62
C GLU A 15 -17.94 -7.31 35.11
N GLN A 16 -16.88 -6.86 35.79
CA GLN A 16 -16.95 -6.42 37.19
C GLN A 16 -17.91 -5.25 37.38
N PHE A 17 -17.97 -4.32 36.42
CA PHE A 17 -18.88 -3.19 36.46
C PHE A 17 -20.34 -3.64 36.30
N LEU A 18 -20.60 -4.61 35.43
CA LEU A 18 -21.93 -5.19 35.25
C LEU A 18 -22.39 -5.92 36.51
N GLU A 19 -21.53 -6.74 37.11
CA GLU A 19 -21.82 -7.45 38.35
C GLU A 19 -22.14 -6.47 39.49
N LEU A 20 -21.33 -5.41 39.62
CA LEU A 20 -21.54 -4.39 40.64
C LEU A 20 -22.89 -3.66 40.46
N LYS A 21 -23.29 -3.41 39.22
CA LYS A 21 -24.58 -2.79 38.91
C LYS A 21 -25.74 -3.69 39.32
N THR A 22 -25.64 -5.00 39.07
CA THR A 22 -26.64 -5.99 39.52
C THR A 22 -26.72 -6.02 41.05
N GLN A 23 -25.58 -6.08 41.74
CA GLN A 23 -25.53 -6.03 43.21
C GLN A 23 -26.17 -4.76 43.78
N HIS A 24 -25.97 -3.61 43.13
CA HIS A 24 -26.56 -2.34 43.56
C HIS A 24 -28.09 -2.35 43.42
N GLU A 25 -28.62 -2.86 42.31
CA GLU A 25 -30.08 -2.98 42.11
C GLU A 25 -30.72 -3.95 43.11
N ASP A 26 -30.08 -5.09 43.39
CA ASP A 26 -30.59 -6.04 44.37
C ASP A 26 -30.57 -5.48 45.79
N LEU A 27 -29.50 -4.76 46.17
CA LEU A 27 -29.44 -4.05 47.46
C LEU A 27 -30.51 -2.97 47.57
N LYS A 28 -30.77 -2.23 46.49
CA LYS A 28 -31.81 -1.20 46.45
C LYS A 28 -33.20 -1.80 46.65
N ARG A 29 -33.51 -2.94 46.01
CA ARG A 29 -34.76 -3.68 46.22
C ARG A 29 -34.90 -4.17 47.66
N ASN A 30 -33.84 -4.78 48.20
CA ASN A 30 -33.83 -5.30 49.57
C ASN A 30 -33.99 -4.19 50.61
N LYS A 31 -33.35 -3.03 50.39
CA LYS A 31 -33.53 -1.84 51.25
C LYS A 31 -34.99 -1.37 51.22
N GLY A 32 -35.59 -1.25 50.02
CA GLY A 32 -36.99 -0.85 49.89
C GLY A 32 -37.97 -1.81 50.57
N ALA A 33 -37.71 -3.11 50.52
CA ALA A 33 -38.51 -4.11 51.23
C ALA A 33 -38.43 -3.95 52.76
N LEU A 34 -37.22 -3.72 53.29
CA LEU A 34 -37.02 -3.47 54.73
C LEU A 34 -37.65 -2.15 55.20
N GLU A 35 -37.62 -1.11 54.38
CA GLU A 35 -38.29 0.18 54.66
C GLU A 35 -39.81 -0.01 54.74
N GLN A 36 -40.39 -0.77 53.82
CA GLN A 36 -41.82 -1.12 53.86
C GLN A 36 -42.17 -1.94 55.11
N GLU A 37 -41.38 -2.96 55.44
CA GLU A 37 -41.60 -3.78 56.63
C GLU A 37 -41.51 -2.95 57.92
N LEU A 38 -40.53 -2.05 58.02
CA LEU A 38 -40.39 -1.13 59.15
C LEU A 38 -41.60 -0.19 59.26
N GLN A 39 -42.10 0.31 58.12
CA GLN A 39 -43.28 1.17 58.10
C GLN A 39 -44.55 0.41 58.54
N THR A 40 -44.70 -0.84 58.13
CA THR A 40 -45.79 -1.71 58.59
C THR A 40 -45.68 -1.98 60.09
N ALA A 41 -44.50 -2.34 60.59
CA ALA A 41 -44.27 -2.62 62.01
C ALA A 41 -44.50 -1.40 62.91
N ARG A 42 -44.23 -0.18 62.41
CA ARG A 42 -44.54 1.07 63.11
C ARG A 42 -46.03 1.46 63.05
N GLY A 43 -46.76 0.98 62.05
CA GLY A 43 -48.17 1.32 61.81
C GLY A 43 -49.17 0.37 62.48
N SER A 44 -48.75 -0.84 62.87
CA SER A 44 -49.55 -1.74 63.72
C SER A 44 -49.55 -1.22 65.17
N GLU A 45 -50.73 -1.08 65.79
CA GLU A 45 -50.87 -0.71 67.21
C GLU A 45 -49.95 -1.62 68.06
N THR A 46 -48.97 -0.99 68.71
CA THR A 46 -47.88 -1.67 69.43
C THR A 46 -48.43 -2.46 70.60
N ASN A 47 -48.53 -3.78 70.45
CA ASN A 47 -49.05 -4.69 71.47
C ASN A 47 -47.89 -5.49 72.09
N GLY A 48 -46.87 -4.80 72.59
CA GLY A 48 -45.89 -5.38 73.52
C GLY A 48 -44.41 -5.09 73.26
N ARG A 49 -43.56 -5.61 74.16
CA ARG A 49 -42.09 -5.50 74.16
C ARG A 49 -41.44 -6.14 72.92
N ASP A 50 -42.13 -7.08 72.29
CA ASP A 50 -41.64 -7.84 71.14
C ASP A 50 -41.66 -6.99 69.85
N ASP A 51 -42.63 -6.08 69.69
CA ASP A 51 -42.72 -5.17 68.55
C ASP A 51 -41.60 -4.12 68.56
N ALA A 52 -41.24 -3.61 69.74
CA ALA A 52 -40.12 -2.68 69.89
C ALA A 52 -38.78 -3.32 69.55
N SER A 53 -38.61 -4.61 69.90
CA SER A 53 -37.41 -5.38 69.56
C SER A 53 -37.30 -5.60 68.05
N ARG A 54 -38.42 -5.96 67.39
CA ARG A 54 -38.48 -6.12 65.93
C ARG A 54 -38.19 -4.82 65.17
N ILE A 55 -38.71 -3.69 65.63
CA ILE A 55 -38.41 -2.36 65.05
C ILE A 55 -36.91 -2.05 65.16
N GLY A 56 -36.30 -2.30 66.31
CA GLY A 56 -34.86 -2.10 66.50
C GLY A 56 -34.00 -2.98 65.58
N GLU A 57 -34.39 -4.25 65.37
CA GLU A 57 -33.73 -5.15 64.43
C GLU A 57 -33.81 -4.65 62.97
N LEU A 58 -34.99 -4.18 62.54
CA LEU A 58 -35.19 -3.62 61.21
C LEU A 58 -34.39 -2.33 61.00
N GLU A 59 -34.30 -1.45 62.00
CA GLU A 59 -33.48 -0.23 61.94
C GLU A 59 -31.98 -0.54 61.84
N MET A 60 -31.49 -1.53 62.60
CA MET A 60 -30.12 -2.02 62.47
C MET A 60 -29.85 -2.62 61.09
N ALA A 61 -30.79 -3.42 60.57
CA ALA A 61 -30.68 -4.01 59.23
C ALA A 61 -30.64 -2.95 58.13
N LEU A 62 -31.47 -1.91 58.22
CA LEU A 62 -31.45 -0.77 57.29
C LEU A 62 -30.14 0.00 57.36
N THR A 63 -29.65 0.29 58.57
CA THR A 63 -28.35 0.97 58.76
C THR A 63 -27.20 0.16 58.12
N LYS A 64 -27.25 -1.16 58.26
CA LYS A 64 -26.28 -2.06 57.60
C LYS A 64 -26.40 -1.99 56.07
N LYS A 65 -27.61 -2.00 55.52
CA LYS A 65 -27.85 -1.89 54.07
C LYS A 65 -27.43 -0.54 53.49
N GLU A 66 -27.54 0.54 54.25
CA GLU A 66 -27.05 1.87 53.86
C GLU A 66 -25.53 1.91 53.74
N ARG A 67 -24.82 1.29 54.70
CA ARG A 67 -23.36 1.14 54.64
C ARG A 67 -22.94 0.28 53.44
N GLU A 68 -23.63 -0.83 53.18
CA GLU A 68 -23.39 -1.69 52.02
C GLU A 68 -23.60 -0.93 50.70
N THR A 69 -24.70 -0.16 50.58
CA THR A 69 -24.97 0.69 49.41
C THR A 69 -23.89 1.74 49.21
N GLY A 70 -23.47 2.43 50.28
CA GLY A 70 -22.38 3.41 50.23
C GLY A 70 -21.06 2.80 49.77
N ALA A 71 -20.73 1.59 50.24
CA ALA A 71 -19.53 0.87 49.82
C ALA A 71 -19.57 0.49 48.33
N LEU A 72 -20.73 0.07 47.80
CA LEU A 72 -20.89 -0.22 46.37
C LEU A 72 -20.75 1.04 45.51
N LEU A 73 -21.32 2.18 45.92
CA LEU A 73 -21.18 3.45 45.19
C LEU A 73 -19.70 3.88 45.07
N VAL A 74 -18.91 3.69 46.14
CA VAL A 74 -17.46 3.95 46.10
C VAL A 74 -16.75 3.02 45.11
N LYS A 75 -17.08 1.72 45.12
CA LYS A 75 -16.53 0.76 44.14
C LYS A 75 -16.91 1.12 42.71
N GLU A 76 -18.15 1.55 42.48
CA GLU A 76 -18.66 1.93 41.16
C GLU A 76 -17.89 3.14 40.63
N LYS A 77 -17.69 4.17 41.47
CA LYS A 77 -16.92 5.35 41.10
C LYS A 77 -15.47 5.00 40.73
N LYS A 78 -14.85 4.07 41.46
CA LYS A 78 -13.49 3.57 41.16
C LYS A 78 -13.45 2.83 39.83
N LEU A 79 -14.38 1.88 39.60
CA LEU A 79 -14.46 1.13 38.34
C LEU A 79 -14.72 2.04 37.13
N LYS A 80 -15.59 3.05 37.27
CA LYS A 80 -15.79 4.07 36.21
C LYS A 80 -14.49 4.81 35.87
N GLY A 81 -13.69 5.14 36.88
CA GLY A 81 -12.37 5.75 36.68
C GLY A 81 -11.42 4.84 35.90
N LEU A 82 -11.31 3.57 36.32
CA LEU A 82 -10.47 2.57 35.68
C LEU A 82 -10.89 2.29 34.22
N LEU A 83 -12.20 2.17 33.97
CA LEU A 83 -12.75 1.97 32.62
C LEU A 83 -12.44 3.15 31.69
N ARG A 84 -12.53 4.39 32.19
CA ARG A 84 -12.12 5.58 31.43
C ARG A 84 -10.64 5.54 31.09
N GLN A 85 -9.78 5.28 32.07
CA GLN A 85 -8.33 5.19 31.86
C GLN A 85 -7.96 4.09 30.85
N GLN A 86 -8.61 2.93 30.93
CA GLN A 86 -8.40 1.82 29.99
C GLN A 86 -8.89 2.16 28.58
N ARG A 87 -10.03 2.85 28.45
CA ARG A 87 -10.52 3.34 27.15
C ARG A 87 -9.54 4.33 26.53
N ASP A 88 -9.03 5.28 27.30
CA ASP A 88 -8.10 6.29 26.81
C ASP A 88 -6.76 5.65 26.41
N SER A 89 -6.29 4.68 27.20
CA SER A 89 -5.07 3.92 26.89
C SER A 89 -5.22 3.10 25.59
N LEU A 90 -6.37 2.45 25.39
CA LEU A 90 -6.67 1.74 24.15
C LEU A 90 -6.81 2.66 22.94
N ALA A 91 -7.36 3.87 23.12
CA ALA A 91 -7.48 4.85 22.05
C ALA A 91 -6.10 5.31 21.57
N ARG A 92 -5.23 5.69 22.51
CA ARG A 92 -3.84 6.09 22.22
C ARG A 92 -3.06 4.99 21.51
N LEU A 93 -3.16 3.75 22.01
CA LEU A 93 -2.47 2.63 21.37
C LEU A 93 -2.93 2.40 19.93
N LYS A 94 -4.22 2.55 19.64
CA LYS A 94 -4.74 2.43 18.27
C LYS A 94 -4.25 3.56 17.37
N GLU A 95 -4.18 4.78 17.90
CA GLU A 95 -3.66 5.94 17.18
C GLU A 95 -2.17 5.79 16.85
N GLU A 96 -1.37 5.36 17.83
CA GLU A 96 0.06 5.05 17.63
C GLU A 96 0.25 3.97 16.56
N GLN A 97 -0.50 2.87 16.63
CA GLN A 97 -0.44 1.80 15.63
C GLN A 97 -0.85 2.27 14.23
N ALA A 98 -1.88 3.12 14.14
CA ALA A 98 -2.30 3.70 12.87
C ALA A 98 -1.24 4.64 12.30
N SER A 99 -0.65 5.48 13.15
CA SER A 99 0.43 6.39 12.78
C SER A 99 1.67 5.65 12.28
N GLU A 100 2.11 4.61 12.99
CA GLU A 100 3.23 3.75 12.56
C GLU A 100 2.95 3.08 11.22
N ARG A 101 1.73 2.58 11.01
CA ARG A 101 1.35 1.96 9.74
C ARG A 101 1.39 2.97 8.59
N LEU A 102 0.83 4.16 8.80
CA LEU A 102 0.85 5.23 7.81
C LEU A 102 2.28 5.69 7.50
N ALA A 103 3.15 5.77 8.50
CA ALA A 103 4.56 6.13 8.29
C ALA A 103 5.29 5.07 7.44
N ARG A 104 5.08 3.78 7.71
CA ARG A 104 5.66 2.71 6.89
C ARG A 104 5.14 2.72 5.45
N GLU A 105 3.83 2.94 5.29
CA GLU A 105 3.21 3.00 3.97
C GLU A 105 3.72 4.20 3.16
N LYS A 106 3.83 5.37 3.81
CA LYS A 106 4.42 6.57 3.20
C LYS A 106 5.86 6.31 2.74
N ASN A 107 6.71 5.74 3.60
CA ASN A 107 8.10 5.44 3.24
C ASN A 107 8.18 4.44 2.07
N ALA A 108 7.30 3.44 2.03
CA ALA A 108 7.27 2.48 0.92
C ALA A 108 6.81 3.13 -0.40
N LEU A 109 5.89 4.10 -0.33
CA LEU A 109 5.46 4.87 -1.49
C LEU A 109 6.55 5.82 -1.99
N GLU A 110 7.27 6.48 -1.08
CA GLU A 110 8.43 7.33 -1.42
C GLU A 110 9.50 6.52 -2.15
N GLN A 111 9.90 5.37 -1.59
CA GLN A 111 10.87 4.46 -2.25
C GLN A 111 10.42 3.98 -3.63
N ARG A 112 9.11 3.75 -3.81
CA ARG A 112 8.55 3.41 -5.13
C ARG A 112 8.58 4.59 -6.10
N GLY A 113 8.37 5.81 -5.60
CA GLY A 113 8.51 7.04 -6.37
C GLY A 113 9.92 7.20 -6.91
N ASP A 114 10.92 7.07 -6.03
CA ASP A 114 12.34 7.17 -6.38
C ASP A 114 12.71 6.16 -7.48
N LEU A 115 12.28 4.91 -7.34
CA LEU A 115 12.53 3.87 -8.35
C LEU A 115 11.88 4.17 -9.70
N ILE A 116 10.68 4.76 -9.69
CA ILE A 116 9.99 5.15 -10.94
C ILE A 116 10.75 6.29 -11.63
N GLU A 117 11.25 7.27 -10.88
CA GLU A 117 12.06 8.36 -11.42
C GLU A 117 13.37 7.85 -12.06
N GLU A 118 14.04 6.90 -11.41
CA GLU A 118 15.21 6.22 -11.96
C GLU A 118 14.88 5.51 -13.28
N LEU A 119 13.82 4.70 -13.31
CA LEU A 119 13.39 3.98 -14.52
C LEU A 119 12.99 4.92 -15.67
N GLN A 120 12.33 6.04 -15.37
CA GLN A 120 11.99 7.05 -16.38
C GLN A 120 13.25 7.67 -16.99
N THR A 121 14.26 7.93 -16.17
CA THR A 121 15.55 8.46 -16.60
C THR A 121 16.27 7.46 -17.50
N GLU A 122 16.33 6.18 -17.10
CA GLU A 122 16.91 5.11 -17.91
C GLU A 122 16.19 4.91 -19.24
N LEU A 123 14.85 4.91 -19.24
CA LEU A 123 14.05 4.81 -20.46
C LEU A 123 14.33 5.94 -21.43
N ARG A 124 14.51 7.16 -20.92
CA ARG A 124 14.86 8.32 -21.74
C ARG A 124 16.24 8.16 -22.38
N VAL A 125 17.25 7.81 -21.58
CA VAL A 125 18.62 7.57 -22.08
C VAL A 125 18.62 6.48 -23.16
N ARG A 126 17.89 5.39 -22.94
CA ARG A 126 17.77 4.31 -23.91
C ARG A 126 17.05 4.75 -25.18
N GLY A 127 16.00 5.57 -25.05
CA GLY A 127 15.27 6.14 -26.17
C GLY A 127 16.15 7.02 -27.06
N ASP A 128 16.96 7.87 -26.45
CA ASP A 128 17.89 8.74 -27.18
C ASP A 128 18.98 7.92 -27.89
N ALA A 129 19.56 6.91 -27.22
CA ALA A 129 20.53 6.02 -27.85
C ALA A 129 19.93 5.20 -29.02
N MET A 130 18.67 4.75 -28.91
CA MET A 130 18.00 4.07 -30.01
C MET A 130 17.79 4.99 -31.20
N ARG A 131 17.42 6.26 -30.98
CA ARG A 131 17.27 7.25 -32.05
C ARG A 131 18.60 7.47 -32.79
N GLU A 132 19.71 7.62 -32.07
CA GLU A 132 21.04 7.78 -32.68
C GLU A 132 21.44 6.57 -33.55
N VAL A 133 21.10 5.35 -33.10
CA VAL A 133 21.34 4.13 -33.87
C VAL A 133 20.45 4.10 -35.12
N GLU A 134 19.18 4.48 -35.02
CA GLU A 134 18.27 4.54 -36.16
C GLU A 134 18.76 5.54 -37.22
N GLU A 135 19.14 6.75 -36.81
CA GLU A 135 19.70 7.78 -37.69
C GLU A 135 21.00 7.29 -38.38
N SER A 136 21.89 6.65 -37.62
CA SER A 136 23.12 6.07 -38.16
C SER A 136 22.85 4.97 -39.17
N LEU A 137 21.83 4.13 -38.93
CA LEU A 137 21.46 3.04 -39.80
C LEU A 137 20.81 3.56 -41.09
N GLU A 138 20.02 4.64 -41.03
CA GLU A 138 19.51 5.34 -42.20
C GLU A 138 20.65 5.94 -43.05
N ALA A 139 21.63 6.58 -42.42
CA ALA A 139 22.80 7.12 -43.11
C ALA A 139 23.63 6.01 -43.78
N MET A 140 23.83 4.87 -43.11
CA MET A 140 24.48 3.70 -43.70
C MET A 140 23.70 3.14 -44.90
N ARG A 141 22.37 3.07 -44.82
CA ARG A 141 21.55 2.64 -45.96
C ARG A 141 21.66 3.60 -47.15
N ALA A 142 21.70 4.91 -46.90
CA ALA A 142 21.88 5.92 -47.94
C ALA A 142 23.26 5.80 -48.62
N THR A 143 24.32 5.61 -47.85
CA THR A 143 25.69 5.42 -48.37
C THR A 143 25.82 4.12 -49.17
N THR A 144 25.22 3.01 -48.73
CA THR A 144 25.18 1.76 -49.51
C THR A 144 24.51 1.96 -50.88
N LYS A 145 23.35 2.66 -50.93
CA LYS A 145 22.68 2.96 -52.21
C LYS A 145 23.54 3.80 -53.15
N LEU A 146 24.33 4.74 -52.63
CA LEU A 146 25.27 5.51 -53.44
C LEU A 146 26.40 4.63 -53.98
N SER A 147 26.94 3.74 -53.15
CA SER A 147 27.96 2.78 -53.56
C SER A 147 27.44 1.85 -54.65
N GLU A 148 26.24 1.30 -54.52
CA GLU A 148 25.60 0.45 -55.53
C GLU A 148 25.43 1.17 -56.87
N ARG A 149 25.02 2.45 -56.85
CA ARG A 149 24.94 3.27 -58.08
C ARG A 149 26.31 3.46 -58.71
N ALA A 150 27.32 3.80 -57.92
CA ALA A 150 28.68 4.00 -58.43
C ALA A 150 29.24 2.72 -59.06
N VAL A 151 29.03 1.56 -58.43
CA VAL A 151 29.41 0.26 -59.00
C VAL A 151 28.69 0.00 -60.32
N ASN A 152 27.36 0.16 -60.36
CA ASN A 152 26.59 -0.02 -61.59
C ASN A 152 27.06 0.91 -62.72
N ASP A 153 27.41 2.16 -62.41
CA ASP A 153 27.90 3.11 -63.41
C ASP A 153 29.29 2.72 -63.92
N MET A 154 30.19 2.26 -63.05
CA MET A 154 31.50 1.72 -63.44
C MET A 154 31.36 0.47 -64.32
N GLU A 155 30.47 -0.46 -63.97
CA GLU A 155 30.20 -1.65 -64.77
C GLU A 155 29.72 -1.30 -66.19
N LYS A 156 28.81 -0.32 -66.31
CA LYS A 156 28.36 0.19 -67.61
C LYS A 156 29.50 0.82 -68.40
N GLN A 157 30.35 1.63 -67.75
CA GLN A 157 31.50 2.24 -68.41
C GLN A 157 32.50 1.18 -68.91
N LEU A 158 32.76 0.15 -68.09
CA LEU A 158 33.61 -0.97 -68.47
C LEU A 158 33.03 -1.72 -69.68
N ALA A 159 31.74 -2.08 -69.64
CA ALA A 159 31.08 -2.75 -70.76
C ALA A 159 31.16 -1.94 -72.06
N ASN A 160 30.91 -0.62 -71.99
CA ASN A 160 31.03 0.27 -73.14
C ASN A 160 32.46 0.33 -73.68
N LYS A 161 33.46 0.40 -72.80
CA LYS A 161 34.87 0.45 -73.18
C LYS A 161 35.33 -0.87 -73.81
N THR A 162 34.91 -2.00 -73.26
CA THR A 162 35.17 -3.34 -73.83
C THR A 162 34.53 -3.47 -75.22
N ALA A 163 33.30 -3.00 -75.39
CA ALA A 163 32.63 -2.99 -76.70
C ALA A 163 33.39 -2.11 -77.72
N ALA A 164 33.84 -0.92 -77.31
CA ALA A 164 34.62 -0.02 -78.16
C ALA A 164 35.97 -0.63 -78.57
N LEU A 165 36.67 -1.28 -77.63
CA LEU A 165 37.90 -2.02 -77.93
C LEU A 165 37.66 -3.13 -78.94
N GLY A 166 36.62 -3.95 -78.77
CA GLY A 166 36.29 -5.00 -79.74
C GLY A 166 35.96 -4.47 -81.15
N VAL A 167 35.34 -3.29 -81.26
CA VAL A 167 35.14 -2.62 -82.57
C VAL A 167 36.47 -2.16 -83.15
N SER A 168 37.34 -1.57 -82.33
CA SER A 168 38.67 -1.12 -82.74
C SER A 168 39.56 -2.27 -83.19
N GLU A 169 39.53 -3.42 -82.50
CA GLU A 169 40.26 -4.63 -82.86
C GLU A 169 39.82 -5.13 -84.25
N LYS A 170 38.50 -5.24 -84.48
CA LYS A 170 37.97 -5.61 -85.82
C LYS A 170 38.38 -4.62 -86.92
N HIS A 171 38.41 -3.32 -86.61
CA HIS A 171 38.89 -2.31 -87.56
C HIS A 171 40.37 -2.48 -87.87
N ALA A 172 41.19 -2.74 -86.85
CA ALA A 172 42.62 -3.01 -87.02
C ALA A 172 42.86 -4.29 -87.85
N GLU A 173 42.13 -5.38 -87.57
CA GLU A 173 42.17 -6.61 -88.37
C GLU A 173 41.80 -6.35 -89.84
N THR A 174 40.77 -5.54 -90.09
CA THR A 174 40.33 -5.19 -91.45
C THR A 174 41.40 -4.37 -92.18
N LEU A 175 42.00 -3.39 -91.51
CA LEU A 175 43.09 -2.59 -92.08
C LEU A 175 44.34 -3.43 -92.36
N GLN A 176 44.69 -4.35 -91.47
CA GLN A 176 45.79 -5.27 -91.67
C GLN A 176 45.56 -6.17 -92.88
N ALA A 177 44.36 -6.77 -93.01
CA ALA A 177 44.00 -7.58 -94.16
C ALA A 177 44.06 -6.79 -95.48
N ALA A 178 43.63 -5.51 -95.46
CA ALA A 178 43.72 -4.63 -96.62
C ALA A 178 45.17 -4.29 -97.00
N LEU A 179 46.04 -4.06 -96.01
CA LEU A 179 47.47 -3.84 -96.22
C LEU A 179 48.14 -5.06 -96.85
N ASP A 180 47.89 -6.25 -96.32
CA ASP A 180 48.46 -7.51 -96.82
C ASP A 180 48.03 -7.75 -98.29
N ALA A 181 46.76 -7.49 -98.61
CA ALA A 181 46.24 -7.59 -99.97
C ALA A 181 46.90 -6.57 -100.94
N ALA A 182 47.17 -5.35 -100.48
CA ALA A 182 47.85 -4.33 -101.28
C ALA A 182 49.32 -4.68 -101.53
N VAL A 183 50.03 -5.19 -100.52
CA VAL A 183 51.42 -5.66 -100.65
C VAL A 183 51.51 -6.83 -101.63
N SER A 184 50.57 -7.78 -101.56
CA SER A 184 50.49 -8.90 -102.51
C SER A 184 50.30 -8.44 -103.96
N LYS A 185 49.46 -7.41 -104.19
CA LYS A 185 49.27 -6.81 -105.53
C LYS A 185 50.47 -6.03 -106.04
N ALA A 186 51.27 -5.42 -105.17
CA ALA A 186 52.44 -4.63 -105.57
C ALA A 186 53.70 -5.48 -105.86
N GLY A 187 53.70 -6.75 -105.45
CA GLY A 187 54.78 -7.71 -105.70
C GLY A 187 54.59 -8.59 -106.94
N GLN A 188 53.51 -8.40 -107.70
CA GLN A 188 53.24 -9.03 -109.01
C GLN A 188 53.58 -8.07 -110.14
#